data_AF-A0A833E304-F1
#
_entry.id   AF-A0A833E304-F1
#
_cell.length_a   1.000
_cell.length_b   1.000
_cell.length_c   1.000
_cell.angle_alpha   90.00
_cell.angle_beta   90.00
_cell.angle_gamma   90.00
#
_symmetry.space_group_name_H-M   'P 1'
#
loop_
_entity.id
_entity.type
_entity.pdbx_description
1 polymer ?
#
loop_
_entity_poly.entity_id
_entity_poly.type
_entity_poly.pdbx_seq_one_letter_code
_entity_poly.pdbx_strand_id
1 'polypeptide(L)'
;MCEIEHTPYWSFKIEDGYLKPIFGEEYLKKRRQELPKVYIPNGAIFITTPDILKKYRSFYCERTVPYIMPIERSVDIDNEIDFLLAEILIKRRLKNGDLNEN
;
A
#
# COMPACT_ATOMS: atom_id res chain seq x y z
N MET A 1 -2.27 -6.50 1.72
CA MET A 1 -1.01 -5.72 1.62
C MET A 1 -0.78 -5.36 0.16
N CYS A 2 -0.22 -4.20 -0.12
CA CYS A 2 0.13 -3.75 -1.47
C CYS A 2 1.58 -3.27 -1.47
N GLU A 3 2.36 -3.61 -2.51
CA GLU A 3 3.69 -3.00 -2.72
C GLU A 3 3.49 -1.52 -3.08
N ILE A 4 4.28 -0.63 -2.49
CA ILE A 4 4.15 0.81 -2.75
C ILE A 4 5.20 1.27 -3.76
N GLU A 5 4.76 2.10 -4.70
CA GLU A 5 5.64 2.68 -5.71
C GLU A 5 6.53 3.78 -5.11
N HIS A 6 5.93 4.61 -4.26
CA HIS A 6 6.63 5.65 -3.51
C HIS A 6 7.13 5.09 -2.18
N THR A 7 8.43 4.88 -2.12
CA THR A 7 9.11 4.37 -0.93
C THR A 7 9.11 5.37 0.22
N PRO A 8 8.85 4.95 1.48
CA PRO A 8 8.87 5.83 2.63
C PRO A 8 10.30 6.26 2.97
N TYR A 9 11.32 5.52 2.51
CA TYR A 9 12.73 5.86 2.76
C TYR A 9 13.16 7.21 2.14
N TRP A 10 12.36 7.77 1.22
CA TRP A 10 12.55 9.11 0.66
C TRP A 10 11.61 10.17 1.27
N SER A 11 10.92 9.85 2.36
CA SER A 11 10.02 10.78 3.02
C SER A 11 10.77 11.80 3.89
N PHE A 12 10.24 13.02 3.90
CA PHE A 12 10.74 14.14 4.69
C PHE A 12 9.69 14.58 5.71
N LYS A 13 10.15 15.09 6.85
CA LYS A 13 9.35 15.90 7.76
C LYS A 13 9.80 17.36 7.65
N ILE A 14 8.92 18.28 8.01
CA ILE A 14 9.25 19.69 8.12
C ILE A 14 9.58 19.98 9.58
N GLU A 15 10.78 20.50 9.84
CA GLU A 15 11.24 20.90 11.17
C GLU A 15 11.96 22.25 11.05
N ASP A 16 11.51 23.24 11.81
CA ASP A 16 11.99 24.63 11.74
C ASP A 16 11.89 25.26 10.34
N GLY A 17 10.93 24.83 9.53
CA GLY A 17 10.74 25.30 8.15
C GLY A 17 11.65 24.63 7.11
N TYR A 18 12.50 23.69 7.53
CA TYR A 18 13.39 22.94 6.66
C TYR A 18 12.95 21.49 6.52
N LEU A 19 13.23 20.90 5.36
CA LEU A 19 13.03 19.46 5.14
C LEU A 19 14.13 18.68 5.85
N LYS A 20 13.73 17.76 6.72
CA LYS A 20 14.62 16.78 7.34
C LYS A 20 14.20 15.36 6.92
N PRO A 21 15.13 14.51 6.44
CA PRO A 21 14.80 13.14 6.05
C PRO A 21 14.28 12.33 7.25
N ILE A 22 13.25 11.51 7.06
CA ILE A 22 12.66 10.72 8.15
C ILE A 22 13.51 9.49 8.48
N PHE A 23 14.06 8.84 7.45
CA PHE A 23 14.74 7.53 7.58
C PHE A 23 16.26 7.60 7.50
N GLY A 24 16.84 8.80 7.37
CA GLY A 24 18.29 8.98 7.22
C GLY A 24 18.70 9.40 5.80
N GLU A 25 19.80 10.15 5.69
CA GLU A 25 20.31 10.67 4.42
C GLU A 25 20.88 9.58 3.51
N GLU A 26 21.32 8.45 4.07
CA GLU A 26 21.91 7.34 3.31
C GLU A 26 20.92 6.72 2.33
N TYR A 27 19.62 6.79 2.61
CA TYR A 27 18.59 6.25 1.72
C TYR A 27 18.24 7.20 0.57
N LEU A 28 18.45 8.52 0.73
CA LEU A 28 18.19 9.51 -0.31
C LEU A 28 19.11 9.36 -1.52
N LYS A 29 20.31 8.81 -1.31
CA LYS A 29 21.30 8.59 -2.37
C LYS A 29 21.13 7.25 -3.10
N LYS A 30 20.30 6.35 -2.57
CA LYS A 30 20.03 5.04 -3.15
C LYS A 30 18.99 5.15 -4.24
N ARG A 31 19.13 4.34 -5.29
CA ARG A 31 18.08 4.17 -6.31
C ARG A 31 16.96 3.30 -5.74
N ARG A 32 15.74 3.44 -6.27
CA ARG A 32 14.55 2.71 -5.77
C ARG A 32 14.77 1.19 -5.69
N GLN A 33 15.42 0.60 -6.68
CA GLN A 33 15.71 -0.84 -6.74
C GLN A 33 16.75 -1.31 -5.72
N GLU A 34 17.51 -0.39 -5.12
CA GLU A 34 18.50 -0.67 -4.06
C GLU A 34 17.90 -0.52 -2.66
N LEU A 35 16.68 0.00 -2.58
CA LEU A 35 15.94 0.13 -1.33
C LEU A 35 15.19 -1.17 -1.01
N PRO A 36 14.96 -1.44 0.29
CA PRO A 36 14.07 -2.52 0.69
C PRO A 36 12.68 -2.35 0.07
N LYS A 37 12.12 -3.45 -0.45
CA LYS A 37 10.71 -3.48 -0.83
C LYS A 37 9.86 -3.29 0.42
N VAL A 38 8.84 -2.46 0.26
CA VAL A 38 7.95 -2.01 1.32
C VAL A 38 6.52 -2.27 0.91
N TYR A 39 5.71 -2.66 1.89
CA TYR A 39 4.31 -3.00 1.69
C TYR A 39 3.47 -2.32 2.75
N ILE A 40 2.31 -1.82 2.34
CA ILE A 40 1.34 -1.21 3.26
C ILE A 40 0.06 -2.06 3.31
N PRO A 41 -0.67 -2.03 4.43
CA PRO A 41 -2.05 -2.49 4.42
C PRO A 41 -2.88 -1.60 3.49
N ASN A 42 -3.79 -2.22 2.77
CA ASN A 42 -4.67 -1.56 1.80
C ASN A 42 -6.14 -1.59 2.27
N GLY A 43 -6.39 -1.80 3.57
CA GLY A 43 -7.74 -1.85 4.14
C GLY A 43 -8.60 -3.07 3.77
N ALA A 44 -8.30 -3.77 2.68
CA ALA A 44 -9.23 -4.70 2.04
C ALA A 44 -9.51 -5.98 2.84
N ILE A 45 -8.49 -6.62 3.39
CA ILE A 45 -8.62 -7.95 4.01
C ILE A 45 -7.75 -8.04 5.26
N PHE A 46 -8.38 -8.37 6.40
CA PHE A 46 -7.74 -8.76 7.64
C PHE A 46 -8.38 -10.06 8.14
N ILE A 47 -7.57 -11.11 8.32
CA ILE A 47 -8.05 -12.42 8.76
C ILE A 47 -7.26 -12.83 10.00
N THR A 48 -7.96 -13.14 11.08
CA THR A 48 -7.38 -13.62 12.35
C THR A 48 -8.42 -14.45 13.10
N THR A 49 -7.96 -15.30 14.03
CA THR A 49 -8.87 -15.99 14.94
C THR A 49 -9.26 -15.08 16.11
N PRO A 50 -10.45 -15.26 16.72
CA PRO A 50 -10.87 -14.47 17.87
C PRO A 50 -9.88 -14.53 19.04
N ASP A 51 -9.24 -15.67 19.28
CA ASP A 51 -8.30 -15.83 20.40
C ASP A 51 -7.00 -15.05 20.19
N ILE A 52 -6.49 -15.02 18.95
CA ILE A 52 -5.32 -14.19 18.60
C ILE A 52 -5.68 -12.71 18.74
N LEU A 53 -6.84 -12.29 18.24
CA LEU A 53 -7.28 -10.89 18.36
C LEU A 53 -7.45 -10.46 19.82
N LYS A 54 -8.04 -11.32 20.67
CA LYS A 54 -8.18 -11.05 22.12
C LYS A 54 -6.82 -10.94 22.82
N LYS A 55 -5.88 -11.84 22.48
CA LYS A 55 -4.55 -11.89 23.10
C LYS A 55 -3.69 -10.69 22.71
N TYR A 56 -3.60 -10.37 21.41
CA TYR A 56 -2.69 -9.34 20.90
C TYR A 56 -3.34 -7.97 20.76
N ARG A 57 -4.67 -7.86 20.85
CA ARG A 57 -5.43 -6.62 20.64
C ARG A 57 -5.11 -5.94 19.29
N SER A 58 -4.73 -6.72 18.29
CA SER A 58 -4.26 -6.28 16.99
C SER A 58 -4.45 -7.39 15.95
N PHE A 59 -4.58 -7.00 14.68
CA PHE A 59 -4.49 -7.91 13.54
C PHE A 59 -3.04 -8.22 13.14
N TYR A 60 -2.08 -7.44 13.66
CA TYR A 60 -0.66 -7.64 13.45
C TYR A 60 -0.03 -8.32 14.67
N CYS A 61 0.65 -9.43 14.43
CA CYS A 61 1.44 -10.15 15.41
C CYS A 61 2.74 -10.65 14.76
N GLU A 62 3.64 -11.22 15.54
CA GLU A 62 4.94 -11.73 15.07
C GLU A 62 4.81 -12.73 13.90
N ARG A 63 3.69 -13.48 13.84
CA ARG A 63 3.41 -14.49 12.81
C ARG A 63 2.27 -14.07 11.87
N THR A 64 2.27 -12.82 11.40
CA THR A 64 1.32 -12.35 10.37
C THR A 64 1.85 -12.64 8.96
N VAL A 65 1.05 -13.34 8.15
CA VAL A 65 1.37 -13.63 6.74
C VAL A 65 0.71 -12.58 5.84
N PRO A 66 1.44 -11.95 4.91
CA PRO A 66 0.86 -10.97 4.01
C PRO A 66 0.17 -11.64 2.83
N TYR A 67 -1.02 -11.16 2.46
CA TYR A 67 -1.59 -11.37 1.13
C TYR A 67 -1.30 -10.14 0.27
N ILE A 68 -0.51 -10.32 -0.80
CA ILE A 68 -0.09 -9.24 -1.69
C ILE A 68 -1.15 -9.06 -2.79
N MET A 69 -1.74 -7.87 -2.83
CA MET A 69 -2.68 -7.45 -3.86
C MET A 69 -1.98 -6.49 -4.82
N PRO A 70 -2.30 -6.55 -6.12
CA PRO A 70 -1.79 -5.60 -7.08
C PRO A 70 -2.43 -4.22 -6.85
N ILE A 71 -1.77 -3.15 -7.30
CA ILE A 71 -2.14 -1.77 -6.98
C ILE A 71 -3.51 -1.39 -7.52
N GLU A 72 -3.89 -1.89 -8.70
CA GLU A 72 -5.20 -1.65 -9.31
C GLU A 72 -6.36 -2.30 -8.55
N ARG A 73 -6.08 -3.23 -7.63
CA ARG A 73 -7.06 -3.81 -6.71
C ARG A 73 -6.91 -3.29 -5.27
N SER A 74 -6.07 -2.28 -5.06
CA SER A 74 -5.71 -1.74 -3.74
C SER A 74 -6.04 -0.25 -3.60
N VAL A 75 -6.95 0.26 -4.43
CA VAL A 75 -7.46 1.63 -4.30
C VAL A 75 -8.33 1.71 -3.04
N ASP A 76 -7.95 2.59 -2.12
CA ASP A 76 -8.72 2.94 -0.93
C ASP A 76 -9.48 4.24 -1.23
N ILE A 77 -10.78 4.29 -0.94
CA ILE A 77 -11.65 5.40 -1.35
C ILE A 77 -11.85 6.33 -0.16
N ASP A 78 -10.97 7.32 -0.02
CA ASP A 78 -11.06 8.35 1.03
C ASP A 78 -11.68 9.66 0.50
N ASN A 79 -11.49 9.94 -0.79
CA ASN A 79 -11.98 11.16 -1.43
C ASN A 79 -12.51 10.92 -2.87
N GLU A 80 -13.00 11.99 -3.49
CA GLU A 80 -13.60 11.94 -4.83
C GLU A 80 -12.62 11.49 -5.93
N ILE A 81 -11.34 11.86 -5.83
CA ILE A 81 -10.31 11.46 -6.81
C ILE A 81 -10.11 9.94 -6.76
N ASP A 82 -10.09 9.36 -5.56
CA ASP A 82 -9.94 7.91 -5.38
C ASP A 82 -11.12 7.16 -6.01
N PHE A 83 -12.34 7.68 -5.83
CA PHE A 83 -13.55 7.11 -6.42
C PHE A 83 -13.50 7.12 -7.95
N LEU A 84 -13.09 8.25 -8.56
CA LEU A 84 -12.93 8.37 -10.00
C LEU A 84 -11.88 7.39 -10.54
N LEU A 85 -10.76 7.23 -9.84
CA LEU A 85 -9.73 6.26 -10.19
C LEU A 85 -10.28 4.83 -10.17
N ALA A 86 -10.98 4.44 -9.10
CA ALA A 86 -11.62 3.13 -8.99
C ALA A 86 -12.60 2.87 -10.15
N GLU A 87 -13.42 3.86 -10.50
CA GLU A 87 -14.37 3.77 -11.61
C GLU A 87 -13.66 3.52 -12.96
N ILE A 88 -12.59 4.26 -13.24
CA ILE A 88 -11.78 4.11 -14.46
C ILE A 88 -11.18 2.70 -14.53
N LEU A 89 -10.62 2.20 -13.43
CA LEU A 89 -10.00 0.87 -13.36
C LEU A 89 -11.03 -0.25 -13.58
N ILE A 90 -12.23 -0.13 -12.99
CA ILE A 90 -13.32 -1.09 -13.20
C ILE A 90 -13.78 -1.07 -14.66
N LYS A 91 -14.04 0.12 -15.23
CA LYS A 91 -14.45 0.27 -16.63
C LYS A 91 -13.41 -0.34 -17.60
N ARG A 92 -12.12 -0.12 -17.35
CA ARG A 92 -11.04 -0.72 -18.13
C ARG A 92 -11.04 -2.24 -18.04
N ARG A 93 -11.24 -2.80 -16.84
CA ARG A 93 -11.30 -4.25 -16.63
C ARG A 93 -12.48 -4.88 -17.37
N LEU A 94 -13.66 -4.26 -17.33
CA LEU A 94 -14.85 -4.77 -18.03
C LEU A 94 -14.64 -4.78 -19.55
N LYS A 95 -14.15 -3.68 -20.14
CA LYS A 95 -13.82 -3.61 -21.57
C LYS A 95 -12.81 -4.68 -22.01
N ASN A 96 -11.83 -4.98 -21.17
CA ASN A 96 -10.84 -6.03 -21.45
C ASN A 96 -11.41 -7.43 -21.23
N GLY A 97 -12.41 -7.61 -20.36
CA GLY A 97 -13.13 -8.87 -20.18
C GLY A 97 -13.94 -9.22 -21.43
N ASP A 98 -14.63 -8.24 -22.01
CA ASP A 98 -15.43 -8.41 -23.23
C ASP A 98 -14.59 -8.76 -24.48
N LEU A 99 -13.28 -8.46 -24.45
CA LEU A 99 -12.33 -8.78 -25.53
C LEU A 99 -11.71 -10.18 -25.41
N ASN A 100 -11.87 -10.86 -24.28
CA ASN A 100 -11.30 -12.20 -24.05
C ASN A 100 -12.35 -13.33 -24.16
N GLU A 101 -13.59 -13.00 -24.56
CA GLU A 101 -14.68 -13.96 -24.80
C GLU A 101 -15.07 -14.11 -26.29
N ASN A 102 -14.20 -13.71 -27.23
CA ASN A 102 -14.37 -13.98 -28.67
C ASN A 102 -13.19 -14.73 -29.28
#